data_AF-A0A1G1FXE1-F1
#
_entry.id   AF-A0A1G1FXE1-F1
#
_cell.length_a   1.000
_cell.length_b   1.000
_cell.length_c   1.000
_cell.angle_alpha   90.00
_cell.angle_beta   90.00
_cell.angle_gamma   90.00
#
_symmetry.space_group_name_H-M   'P 1'
#
loop_
_entity.id
_entity.type
_entity.pdbx_description
1 polymer ?
#
loop_
_entity_poly.entity_id
_entity_poly.type
_entity_poly.pdbx_seq_one_letter_code
_entity_poly.pdbx_strand_id
1 'polypeptide(L)'
;MARIQSVAFVLVMTLFCSLAAIAAEKDLFGPESFAVKERYGKDNKYTRTFQASEDLYLIKVQNGEPATGRIDALEFTVNGEKILREDKYGFGFIACFVKLKKENTFEVNVKDDKPSGFKRPPLPPRAATITVMPAQARIGTGAMGLMLWDQLKIMTNAVQKIKTPGGGALAFAAVNLQNDLLVRTEAMRKLSDLKDPSALDFYRFVYINYQDNPAVCGEAALAIGVLQDVSFIPTLMRGVLDPEEKIRVPSARALSFYQEADTAKPLSDALTKLDAIRVAAVVRTIAAADWKPVSTLLNLAQATDVNVMNMAVELLGTTRDPRAVDQLLKFLEVPGKRDVRTIILALGESRDTRAMEPLLVIANDAVRRKGLEGALGTAFASLGDKRGAAPIAEMLKTPLTRSEFDRLVAASKTLSDQGAAAAKP
;
A
#
# COMPACT_ATOMS: atom_id res chain seq x y z
N MET A 1 -48.23 10.48 -79.74
CA MET A 1 -47.25 10.15 -80.80
C MET A 1 -45.87 10.52 -80.31
N ALA A 2 -44.93 9.57 -80.35
CA ALA A 2 -43.47 9.68 -80.13
C ALA A 2 -43.01 10.10 -78.71
N ARG A 3 -41.95 9.54 -78.10
CA ARG A 3 -41.08 8.41 -78.45
C ARG A 3 -40.34 7.97 -77.17
N ILE A 4 -40.12 6.67 -77.09
CA ILE A 4 -39.32 5.92 -76.12
C ILE A 4 -37.84 6.30 -76.23
N GLN A 5 -37.15 6.51 -75.10
CA GLN A 5 -35.72 6.21 -74.95
C GLN A 5 -35.44 5.63 -73.55
N SER A 6 -35.42 4.29 -73.53
CA SER A 6 -34.57 3.36 -72.80
C SER A 6 -33.74 3.88 -71.62
N VAL A 7 -34.17 3.55 -70.41
CA VAL A 7 -33.33 3.50 -69.21
C VAL A 7 -32.45 2.25 -69.31
N ALA A 8 -31.16 2.43 -69.54
CA ALA A 8 -30.18 1.35 -69.56
C ALA A 8 -29.86 0.91 -68.12
N PHE A 9 -30.20 -0.34 -67.84
CA PHE A 9 -29.79 -1.13 -66.70
C PHE A 9 -28.25 -1.19 -66.67
N VAL A 10 -27.60 -0.49 -65.74
CA VAL A 10 -26.19 -0.74 -65.41
C VAL A 10 -26.15 -1.41 -64.05
N LEU A 11 -25.94 -2.72 -64.14
CA LEU A 11 -25.56 -3.64 -63.09
C LEU A 11 -24.37 -3.05 -62.30
N VAL A 12 -24.64 -2.39 -61.17
CA VAL A 12 -23.59 -2.05 -60.20
C VAL A 12 -23.18 -3.36 -59.56
N MET A 13 -22.14 -3.97 -60.13
CA MET A 13 -21.46 -5.11 -59.55
C MET A 13 -21.01 -4.75 -58.14
N THR A 14 -21.68 -5.35 -57.17
CA THR A 14 -21.17 -5.62 -55.83
C THR A 14 -19.85 -6.37 -55.95
N LEU A 15 -18.73 -5.64 -56.04
CA LEU A 15 -17.47 -6.18 -55.57
C LEU A 15 -17.52 -6.13 -54.05
N PHE A 16 -18.04 -7.23 -53.48
CA PHE A 16 -17.59 -7.73 -52.19
C PHE A 16 -16.06 -7.68 -52.22
N CYS A 17 -15.48 -6.66 -51.58
CA CYS A 17 -14.10 -6.77 -51.11
C CYS A 17 -14.16 -7.77 -49.96
N SER A 18 -14.11 -9.04 -50.36
CA SER A 18 -13.96 -10.21 -49.52
C SER A 18 -12.84 -9.94 -48.54
N LEU A 19 -13.17 -10.09 -47.24
CA LEU A 19 -12.26 -10.38 -46.13
C LEU A 19 -10.78 -10.37 -46.55
N ALA A 20 -10.15 -9.19 -46.55
CA ALA A 20 -8.73 -9.14 -46.34
C ALA A 20 -8.52 -9.62 -44.90
N ALA A 21 -8.01 -10.84 -44.81
CA ALA A 21 -7.70 -11.55 -43.60
C ALA A 21 -7.26 -10.60 -42.48
N ILE A 22 -8.00 -10.61 -41.37
CA ILE A 22 -7.34 -10.51 -40.07
C ILE A 22 -6.49 -11.78 -40.01
N ALA A 23 -5.32 -11.76 -40.65
CA ALA A 23 -4.29 -12.72 -40.37
C ALA A 23 -4.03 -12.51 -38.88
N ALA A 24 -4.44 -13.46 -38.06
CA ALA A 24 -3.90 -13.57 -36.71
C ALA A 24 -2.38 -13.48 -36.91
N GLU A 25 -1.78 -12.37 -36.48
CA GLU A 25 -0.34 -12.16 -36.61
C GLU A 25 0.32 -13.37 -35.98
N LYS A 26 0.89 -14.22 -36.83
CA LYS A 26 1.52 -15.46 -36.41
C LYS A 26 2.65 -15.07 -35.46
N ASP A 27 2.74 -15.74 -34.32
CA ASP A 27 3.85 -15.57 -33.39
C ASP A 27 5.17 -15.67 -34.17
N LEU A 28 6.03 -14.66 -33.99
CA LEU A 28 7.32 -14.58 -34.67
C LEU A 28 8.25 -15.69 -34.15
N PHE A 29 8.12 -16.03 -32.88
CA PHE A 29 8.87 -17.08 -32.22
C PHE A 29 8.04 -17.70 -31.10
N GLY A 30 8.21 -19.00 -30.87
CA GLY A 30 7.55 -19.73 -29.80
C GLY A 30 6.07 -20.03 -30.08
N PRO A 31 5.32 -20.52 -29.07
CA PRO A 31 5.77 -20.76 -27.69
C PRO A 31 6.86 -21.84 -27.59
N GLU A 32 8.00 -21.52 -26.97
CA GLU A 32 9.05 -22.49 -26.64
C GLU A 32 9.28 -22.56 -25.13
N SER A 33 9.47 -23.78 -24.60
CA SER A 33 9.62 -24.03 -23.17
C SER A 33 11.09 -24.26 -22.76
N PHE A 34 11.49 -23.59 -21.68
CA PHE A 34 12.84 -23.58 -21.13
C PHE A 34 12.82 -24.13 -19.71
N ALA A 35 13.17 -25.41 -19.57
CA ALA A 35 13.03 -26.15 -18.31
C ALA A 35 14.24 -26.03 -17.39
N VAL A 36 14.04 -26.10 -16.08
CA VAL A 36 15.11 -26.26 -15.09
C VAL A 36 15.60 -27.71 -15.14
N LYS A 37 16.77 -27.96 -15.74
CA LYS A 37 17.44 -29.28 -15.83
C LYS A 37 18.46 -29.47 -14.72
N GLU A 38 19.35 -28.50 -14.56
CA GLU A 38 20.30 -28.37 -13.46
C GLU A 38 19.57 -27.81 -12.23
N ARG A 39 19.30 -28.67 -11.24
CA ARG A 39 18.51 -28.33 -10.04
C ARG A 39 19.36 -27.72 -8.93
N TYR A 40 18.67 -27.18 -7.93
CA TYR A 40 19.18 -26.67 -6.66
C TYR A 40 20.02 -25.39 -6.79
N GLY A 41 19.44 -24.38 -7.44
CA GLY A 41 20.07 -23.06 -7.57
C GLY A 41 21.18 -22.98 -8.61
N LYS A 42 21.25 -23.96 -9.51
CA LYS A 42 22.17 -23.93 -10.64
C LYS A 42 21.57 -23.19 -11.83
N ASP A 43 22.43 -22.58 -12.63
CA ASP A 43 22.07 -21.90 -13.87
C ASP A 43 21.56 -22.90 -14.93
N ASN A 44 20.48 -22.53 -15.62
CA ASN A 44 20.01 -23.19 -16.84
C ASN A 44 19.88 -22.14 -17.93
N LYS A 45 20.99 -21.89 -18.63
CA LYS A 45 21.10 -20.87 -19.66
C LYS A 45 20.72 -21.43 -21.03
N TYR A 46 19.84 -20.72 -21.73
CA TYR A 46 19.41 -21.04 -23.08
C TYR A 46 19.55 -19.81 -23.96
N THR A 47 20.11 -20.00 -25.15
CA THR A 47 20.27 -18.95 -26.16
C THR A 47 19.48 -19.32 -27.40
N ARG A 48 18.76 -18.34 -27.96
CA ARG A 48 18.02 -18.50 -29.21
C ARG A 48 18.25 -17.30 -30.10
N THR A 49 18.31 -17.55 -31.40
CA THR A 49 18.40 -16.53 -32.44
C THR A 49 17.16 -16.58 -33.30
N PHE A 50 16.71 -15.42 -33.76
CA PHE A 50 15.54 -15.29 -34.62
C PHE A 50 15.59 -13.97 -35.39
N GLN A 51 14.90 -13.93 -36.52
CA GLN A 51 14.81 -12.74 -37.37
C GLN A 51 13.49 -12.01 -37.13
N ALA A 52 13.51 -10.68 -37.24
CA ALA A 52 12.34 -9.81 -37.09
C ALA A 52 12.45 -8.62 -38.05
N SER A 53 11.35 -7.91 -38.33
CA SER A 53 11.46 -6.54 -38.83
C SER A 53 11.91 -5.61 -37.69
N GLU A 54 12.54 -4.49 -38.03
CA GLU A 54 12.95 -3.51 -37.03
C GLU A 54 11.74 -2.71 -36.52
N ASP A 55 11.13 -3.18 -35.43
CA ASP A 55 9.97 -2.55 -34.79
C ASP A 55 9.91 -2.91 -33.29
N LEU A 56 8.89 -2.41 -32.59
CA LEU A 56 8.53 -2.79 -31.24
C LEU A 56 7.80 -4.15 -31.24
N TYR A 57 8.28 -5.07 -30.43
CA TYR A 57 7.66 -6.38 -30.22
C TYR A 57 7.31 -6.61 -28.76
N LEU A 58 6.34 -7.49 -28.55
CA LEU A 58 5.95 -7.99 -27.25
C LEU A 58 6.50 -9.41 -27.08
N ILE A 59 7.36 -9.58 -26.09
CA ILE A 59 7.84 -10.88 -25.65
C ILE A 59 7.05 -11.27 -24.41
N LYS A 60 6.21 -12.29 -24.55
CA LYS A 60 5.47 -12.92 -23.46
C LYS A 60 6.36 -13.95 -22.80
N VAL A 61 6.72 -13.72 -21.54
CA VAL A 61 7.40 -14.70 -20.69
C VAL A 61 6.38 -15.28 -19.72
N GLN A 62 5.92 -16.50 -19.97
CA GLN A 62 5.02 -17.23 -19.08
C GLN A 62 5.85 -18.01 -18.05
N ASN A 63 5.68 -17.67 -16.78
CA ASN A 63 6.33 -18.34 -15.67
C ASN A 63 5.40 -19.46 -15.18
N GLY A 64 5.51 -20.65 -15.78
CA GLY A 64 4.92 -21.94 -15.35
C GLY A 64 3.44 -21.97 -14.90
N GLU A 65 2.63 -22.85 -15.50
CA GLU A 65 1.30 -23.18 -14.97
C GLU A 65 1.14 -24.69 -14.76
N PRO A 66 0.66 -25.16 -13.60
CA PRO A 66 0.18 -24.41 -12.42
C PRO A 66 1.32 -23.79 -11.58
N ALA A 67 0.97 -23.06 -10.51
CA ALA A 67 1.93 -22.34 -9.65
C ALA A 67 3.11 -23.21 -9.13
N THR A 68 2.92 -24.52 -8.98
CA THR A 68 3.96 -25.48 -8.59
C THR A 68 5.04 -25.69 -9.66
N GLY A 69 4.72 -25.39 -10.93
CA GLY A 69 5.62 -25.42 -12.08
C GLY A 69 6.37 -24.11 -12.34
N ARG A 70 6.19 -23.09 -11.49
CA ARG A 70 6.92 -21.82 -11.59
C ARG A 70 8.40 -21.99 -11.28
N ILE A 71 9.21 -21.25 -12.00
CA ILE A 71 10.63 -21.10 -11.71
C ILE A 71 10.82 -20.15 -10.52
N ASP A 72 11.88 -20.35 -9.73
CA ASP A 72 12.13 -19.51 -8.56
C ASP A 72 12.89 -18.24 -8.93
N ALA A 73 13.80 -18.32 -9.92
CA ALA A 73 14.49 -17.14 -10.44
C ALA A 73 14.57 -17.17 -11.97
N LEU A 74 14.47 -15.98 -12.57
CA LEU A 74 14.54 -15.75 -14.01
C LEU A 74 15.50 -14.59 -14.28
N GLU A 75 16.37 -14.75 -15.27
CA GLU A 75 17.06 -13.64 -15.94
C GLU A 75 16.73 -13.72 -17.43
N PHE A 76 16.44 -12.58 -18.05
CA PHE A 76 16.09 -12.51 -19.46
C PHE A 76 16.79 -11.33 -20.14
N THR A 77 17.52 -11.62 -21.20
CA THR A 77 18.34 -10.66 -21.94
C THR A 77 17.98 -10.73 -23.41
N VAL A 78 17.92 -9.58 -24.09
CA VAL A 78 17.71 -9.50 -25.54
C VAL A 78 18.79 -8.62 -26.13
N ASN A 79 19.54 -9.12 -27.12
CA ASN A 79 20.62 -8.41 -27.79
C ASN A 79 21.68 -7.83 -26.83
N GLY A 80 21.96 -8.54 -25.73
CA GLY A 80 22.89 -8.12 -24.67
C GLY A 80 22.31 -7.16 -23.63
N GLU A 81 21.07 -6.66 -23.82
CA GLU A 81 20.39 -5.81 -22.85
C GLU A 81 19.58 -6.65 -21.85
N LYS A 82 19.80 -6.44 -20.55
CA LYS A 82 19.04 -7.10 -19.49
C LYS A 82 17.62 -6.55 -19.43
N ILE A 83 16.66 -7.33 -19.92
CA ILE A 83 15.23 -7.01 -19.87
C ILE A 83 14.66 -7.37 -18.50
N LEU A 84 15.06 -8.51 -17.94
CA LEU A 84 14.77 -8.91 -16.57
C LEU A 84 16.09 -9.28 -15.90
N ARG A 85 16.37 -8.64 -14.77
CA ARG A 85 17.50 -9.00 -13.92
C ARG A 85 17.18 -10.33 -13.22
N GLU A 86 18.22 -11.06 -12.80
CA GLU A 86 18.03 -12.24 -11.97
C GLU A 86 17.26 -11.87 -10.69
N ASP A 87 16.00 -12.29 -10.62
CA ASP A 87 15.13 -12.07 -9.46
C ASP A 87 14.01 -13.11 -9.43
N LYS A 88 13.28 -13.15 -8.31
CA LYS A 88 12.10 -13.98 -8.09
C LYS A 88 10.85 -13.25 -8.54
N TYR A 89 10.36 -13.58 -9.72
CA TYR A 89 9.14 -12.99 -10.26
C TYR A 89 7.91 -13.83 -9.92
N GLY A 90 7.07 -13.34 -8.99
CA GLY A 90 5.83 -13.99 -8.56
C GLY A 90 4.68 -13.96 -9.58
N PHE A 91 4.90 -13.33 -10.74
CA PHE A 91 3.91 -13.14 -11.79
C PHE A 91 3.67 -14.42 -12.59
N GLY A 92 2.44 -14.62 -13.11
CA GLY A 92 2.16 -15.71 -14.05
C GLY A 92 2.71 -15.42 -15.45
N PHE A 93 2.73 -14.14 -15.82
CA PHE A 93 3.23 -13.65 -17.09
C PHE A 93 4.05 -12.38 -16.89
N ILE A 94 5.07 -12.20 -17.71
CA ILE A 94 5.80 -10.94 -17.82
C ILE A 94 5.73 -10.48 -19.28
N ALA A 95 5.14 -9.31 -19.51
CA ALA A 95 5.03 -8.70 -20.81
C ALA A 95 6.23 -7.76 -21.03
N CYS A 96 7.14 -8.14 -21.94
CA CYS A 96 8.34 -7.38 -22.24
C CYS A 96 8.21 -6.69 -23.60
N PHE A 97 8.18 -5.36 -23.61
CA PHE A 97 8.13 -4.52 -24.80
C PHE A 97 9.55 -4.14 -25.20
N VAL A 98 10.02 -4.68 -26.31
CA VAL A 98 11.42 -4.59 -26.74
C VAL A 98 11.49 -4.18 -28.21
N LYS A 99 12.40 -3.26 -28.53
CA LYS A 99 12.71 -2.93 -29.93
C LYS A 99 13.64 -3.99 -30.50
N LEU A 100 13.20 -4.67 -31.55
CA LEU A 100 13.97 -5.71 -32.21
C LEU A 100 14.71 -5.16 -33.43
N LYS A 101 15.79 -5.84 -33.81
CA LYS A 101 16.60 -5.61 -35.01
C LYS A 101 16.27 -6.67 -36.07
N LYS A 102 16.92 -6.62 -37.24
CA LYS A 102 16.78 -7.68 -38.25
C LYS A 102 17.17 -9.06 -37.74
N GLU A 103 18.25 -9.13 -36.98
CA GLU A 103 18.72 -10.33 -36.30
C GLU A 103 18.75 -10.08 -34.80
N ASN A 104 18.15 -10.99 -34.04
CA ASN A 104 18.05 -10.88 -32.60
C ASN A 104 18.54 -12.15 -31.94
N THR A 105 19.14 -11.98 -30.77
CA THR A 105 19.48 -13.06 -29.86
C THR A 105 18.81 -12.79 -28.53
N PHE A 106 18.12 -13.77 -27.97
CA PHE A 106 17.73 -13.71 -26.56
C PHE A 106 18.41 -14.80 -25.76
N GLU A 107 18.64 -14.49 -24.50
CA GLU A 107 19.14 -15.41 -23.49
C GLU A 107 18.16 -15.47 -22.34
N VAL A 108 17.84 -16.69 -21.90
CA VAL A 108 17.05 -16.93 -20.70
C VAL A 108 17.82 -17.83 -19.76
N ASN A 109 17.93 -17.40 -18.51
CA ASN A 109 18.47 -18.21 -17.42
C ASN A 109 17.34 -18.50 -16.43
N VAL A 110 17.05 -19.79 -16.19
CA VAL A 110 16.04 -20.21 -15.23
C VAL A 110 16.66 -21.01 -14.10
N LYS A 111 16.20 -20.79 -12.87
CA LYS A 111 16.69 -21.53 -11.69
C LYS A 111 15.54 -21.92 -10.77
N ASP A 112 15.79 -22.97 -10.01
CA ASP A 112 15.06 -23.26 -8.78
C ASP A 112 15.90 -22.90 -7.54
N ASP A 113 15.27 -22.89 -6.37
CA ASP A 113 15.92 -22.57 -5.11
C ASP A 113 16.78 -23.73 -4.60
N LYS A 114 17.84 -23.38 -3.87
CA LYS A 114 18.56 -24.34 -3.04
C LYS A 114 17.63 -24.83 -1.92
N PRO A 115 17.40 -26.16 -1.79
CA PRO A 115 16.56 -26.68 -0.74
C PRO A 115 17.14 -26.38 0.64
N SER A 116 16.29 -25.97 1.57
CA SER A 116 16.66 -25.68 2.97
C SER A 116 16.77 -26.92 3.89
N GLY A 117 16.76 -28.16 3.39
CA GLY A 117 16.79 -29.36 4.28
C GLY A 117 17.19 -30.69 3.62
N PHE A 118 17.51 -31.69 4.47
CA PHE A 118 18.26 -32.93 4.15
C PHE A 118 17.52 -34.04 3.37
N LYS A 119 16.18 -34.04 3.29
CA LYS A 119 15.43 -35.02 2.48
C LYS A 119 14.37 -34.29 1.69
N ARG A 120 14.33 -34.48 0.36
CA ARG A 120 13.20 -34.00 -0.45
C ARG A 120 12.83 -34.92 -1.63
N PRO A 121 11.52 -35.03 -1.90
CA PRO A 121 11.00 -35.64 -3.11
C PRO A 121 11.46 -34.87 -4.37
N PRO A 122 11.42 -35.49 -5.55
CA PRO A 122 11.74 -34.82 -6.81
C PRO A 122 10.84 -33.60 -6.98
N LEU A 123 11.45 -32.45 -7.22
CA LEU A 123 10.71 -31.24 -7.54
C LEU A 123 9.99 -31.41 -8.88
N PRO A 124 8.76 -30.90 -9.03
CA PRO A 124 8.04 -30.97 -10.30
C PRO A 124 8.86 -30.30 -11.42
N PRO A 125 8.60 -30.63 -12.70
CA PRO A 125 9.16 -29.90 -13.83
C PRO A 125 8.79 -28.43 -13.70
N ARG A 126 9.79 -27.57 -13.85
CA ARG A 126 9.64 -26.10 -13.82
C ARG A 126 10.20 -25.53 -15.09
N ALA A 127 9.45 -24.65 -15.73
CA ALA A 127 9.87 -24.05 -16.99
C ALA A 127 9.26 -22.66 -17.18
N ALA A 128 9.98 -21.81 -17.89
CA ALA A 128 9.40 -20.62 -18.50
C ALA A 128 9.06 -20.91 -19.96
N THR A 129 7.97 -20.36 -20.46
CA THR A 129 7.63 -20.39 -21.88
C THR A 129 7.75 -19.00 -22.48
N ILE A 130 8.45 -18.88 -23.60
CA ILE A 130 8.67 -17.60 -24.28
C ILE A 130 7.95 -17.62 -25.62
N THR A 131 7.19 -16.57 -25.88
CA THR A 131 6.55 -16.28 -27.17
C THR A 131 6.89 -14.85 -27.58
N VAL A 132 7.29 -14.64 -28.82
CA VAL A 132 7.53 -13.31 -29.41
C VAL A 132 6.41 -13.03 -30.40
N MET A 133 5.72 -11.91 -30.21
CA MET A 133 4.59 -11.48 -31.03
C MET A 133 4.70 -9.98 -31.35
N PRO A 134 4.10 -9.50 -32.44
CA PRO A 134 4.07 -8.07 -32.73
C PRO A 134 3.39 -7.29 -31.60
N ALA A 135 3.90 -6.08 -31.30
CA ALA A 135 3.32 -5.24 -30.26
C ALA A 135 2.06 -4.52 -30.78
N GLN A 136 0.88 -5.00 -30.40
CA GLN A 136 -0.38 -4.33 -30.75
C GLN A 136 -0.55 -2.99 -30.03
N ALA A 137 0.03 -2.85 -28.84
CA ALA A 137 0.03 -1.62 -28.07
C ALA A 137 1.37 -0.90 -28.21
N ARG A 138 1.36 0.35 -28.69
CA ARG A 138 2.53 1.22 -28.73
C ARG A 138 2.72 1.91 -27.39
N ILE A 139 3.26 1.16 -26.43
CA ILE A 139 3.70 1.69 -25.13
C ILE A 139 5.23 1.82 -25.10
N GLY A 140 5.78 2.40 -24.03
CA GLY A 140 7.23 2.47 -23.82
C GLY A 140 7.88 1.09 -23.77
N THR A 141 9.20 1.04 -23.98
CA THR A 141 9.99 -0.19 -23.78
C THR A 141 10.12 -0.49 -22.29
N GLY A 142 9.92 -1.76 -21.91
CA GLY A 142 9.94 -2.15 -20.51
C GLY A 142 9.35 -3.54 -20.27
N ALA A 143 9.39 -4.01 -19.03
CA ALA A 143 8.84 -5.30 -18.64
C ALA A 143 7.80 -5.14 -17.54
N MET A 144 6.67 -5.83 -17.62
CA MET A 144 5.57 -5.69 -16.66
C MET A 144 5.05 -7.04 -16.22
N GLY A 145 4.91 -7.22 -14.91
CA GLY A 145 4.41 -8.43 -14.29
C GLY A 145 2.88 -8.48 -14.24
N LEU A 146 2.30 -9.60 -14.64
CA LEU A 146 0.87 -9.84 -14.72
C LEU A 146 0.51 -11.23 -14.19
N MET A 147 -0.68 -11.38 -13.62
CA MET A 147 -1.17 -12.69 -13.17
C MET A 147 -1.84 -13.47 -14.28
N LEU A 148 -2.66 -12.79 -15.05
CA LEU A 148 -3.36 -13.36 -16.20
C LEU A 148 -3.00 -12.55 -17.44
N TRP A 149 -2.91 -13.22 -18.59
CA TRP A 149 -2.55 -12.55 -19.83
C TRP A 149 -3.49 -11.40 -20.19
N ASP A 150 -4.79 -11.57 -19.96
CA ASP A 150 -5.82 -10.56 -20.26
C ASP A 150 -5.67 -9.27 -19.43
N GLN A 151 -4.94 -9.31 -18.31
CA GLN A 151 -4.64 -8.12 -17.51
C GLN A 151 -3.75 -7.12 -18.25
N LEU A 152 -2.99 -7.55 -19.26
CA LEU A 152 -2.19 -6.64 -20.08
C LEU A 152 -3.07 -5.56 -20.70
N LYS A 153 -4.19 -5.97 -21.31
CA LYS A 153 -5.14 -5.05 -21.95
C LYS A 153 -5.81 -4.13 -20.93
N ILE A 154 -6.15 -4.64 -19.75
CA ILE A 154 -6.75 -3.83 -18.67
C ILE A 154 -5.78 -2.72 -18.25
N MET A 155 -4.52 -3.08 -18.01
CA MET A 155 -3.48 -2.15 -17.57
C MET A 155 -3.15 -1.13 -18.67
N THR A 156 -2.94 -1.55 -19.92
CA THR A 156 -2.62 -0.61 -21.01
C THR A 156 -3.77 0.37 -21.26
N ASN A 157 -5.02 -0.09 -21.20
CA ASN A 157 -6.18 0.78 -21.27
C ASN A 157 -6.23 1.77 -20.10
N ALA A 158 -5.92 1.32 -18.87
CA ALA A 158 -5.88 2.20 -17.70
C ALA A 158 -4.80 3.28 -17.84
N VAL A 159 -3.61 2.94 -18.35
CA VAL A 159 -2.53 3.90 -18.63
C VAL A 159 -2.94 4.90 -19.73
N GLN A 160 -3.61 4.45 -20.79
CA GLN A 160 -4.07 5.31 -21.89
C GLN A 160 -5.19 6.29 -21.48
N LYS A 161 -5.98 5.96 -20.45
CA LYS A 161 -7.02 6.84 -19.93
C LYS A 161 -6.46 8.05 -19.18
N ILE A 162 -5.20 8.01 -18.74
CA ILE A 162 -4.56 9.09 -17.97
C ILE A 162 -4.43 10.32 -18.88
N LYS A 163 -5.12 11.40 -18.50
CA LYS A 163 -5.24 12.61 -19.33
C LYS A 163 -4.09 13.58 -19.14
N THR A 164 -3.49 13.60 -17.96
CA THR A 164 -2.45 14.58 -17.63
C THR A 164 -1.18 14.30 -18.43
N PRO A 165 -0.56 15.32 -19.08
CA PRO A 165 0.69 15.16 -19.79
C PRO A 165 1.77 14.50 -18.93
N GLY A 166 2.44 13.47 -19.46
CA GLY A 166 3.46 12.71 -18.73
C GLY A 166 2.91 11.67 -17.74
N GLY A 167 1.62 11.70 -17.40
CA GLY A 167 1.00 10.75 -16.46
C GLY A 167 1.13 9.29 -16.92
N GLY A 168 0.89 9.02 -18.21
CA GLY A 168 1.08 7.68 -18.78
C GLY A 168 2.54 7.17 -18.69
N ALA A 169 3.52 8.07 -18.81
CA ALA A 169 4.94 7.71 -18.68
C ALA A 169 5.31 7.39 -17.24
N LEU A 170 4.79 8.16 -16.27
CA LEU A 170 4.95 7.87 -14.84
C LEU A 170 4.27 6.56 -14.45
N ALA A 171 3.05 6.31 -14.93
CA ALA A 171 2.33 5.07 -14.71
C ALA A 171 3.12 3.86 -15.22
N PHE A 172 3.63 3.94 -16.45
CA PHE A 172 4.47 2.90 -17.02
C PHE A 172 5.77 2.71 -16.21
N ALA A 173 6.44 3.78 -15.82
CA ALA A 173 7.66 3.71 -15.00
C ALA A 173 7.43 3.07 -13.62
N ALA A 174 6.24 3.22 -13.03
CA ALA A 174 5.90 2.64 -11.74
C ALA A 174 5.72 1.11 -11.78
N VAL A 175 5.28 0.55 -12.93
CA VAL A 175 5.09 -0.90 -13.12
C VAL A 175 6.21 -1.58 -13.88
N ASN A 176 7.16 -0.82 -14.44
CA ASN A 176 8.27 -1.38 -15.20
C ASN A 176 9.28 -2.10 -14.27
N LEU A 177 9.37 -3.41 -14.40
CA LEU A 177 10.25 -4.30 -13.64
C LEU A 177 11.75 -4.09 -13.95
N GLN A 178 12.10 -3.37 -15.02
CA GLN A 178 13.48 -2.94 -15.27
C GLN A 178 13.94 -1.85 -14.30
N ASN A 179 13.00 -1.07 -13.77
CA ASN A 179 13.28 -0.03 -12.79
C ASN A 179 13.44 -0.66 -11.40
N ASP A 180 14.39 -0.14 -10.63
CA ASP A 180 14.49 -0.52 -9.22
C ASP A 180 13.28 -0.02 -8.42
N LEU A 181 13.14 -0.53 -7.20
CA LEU A 181 12.01 -0.20 -6.34
C LEU A 181 11.88 1.30 -6.04
N LEU A 182 13.01 2.01 -5.94
CA LEU A 182 13.00 3.44 -5.62
C LEU A 182 12.42 4.24 -6.78
N VAL A 183 12.86 3.96 -8.02
CA VAL A 183 12.34 4.61 -9.22
C VAL A 183 10.84 4.31 -9.40
N ARG A 184 10.43 3.06 -9.14
CA ARG A 184 9.02 2.65 -9.27
C ARG A 184 8.10 3.35 -8.27
N THR A 185 8.50 3.39 -7.00
CA THR A 185 7.73 4.08 -5.95
C THR A 185 7.71 5.59 -6.16
N GLU A 186 8.82 6.19 -6.57
CA GLU A 186 8.90 7.62 -6.88
C GLU A 186 8.04 8.00 -8.10
N ALA A 187 8.00 7.16 -9.13
CA ALA A 187 7.12 7.38 -10.27
C ALA A 187 5.63 7.33 -9.86
N MET A 188 5.26 6.43 -8.95
CA MET A 188 3.90 6.37 -8.39
C MET A 188 3.54 7.63 -7.58
N ARG A 189 4.46 8.13 -6.75
CA ARG A 189 4.25 9.38 -5.99
C ARG A 189 4.10 10.58 -6.92
N LYS A 190 4.99 10.73 -7.91
CA LYS A 190 4.88 11.80 -8.91
C LYS A 190 3.57 11.73 -9.70
N LEU A 191 3.09 10.52 -10.01
CA LEU A 191 1.80 10.34 -10.66
C LEU A 191 0.65 10.77 -9.72
N SER A 192 0.73 10.42 -8.44
CA SER A 192 -0.21 10.85 -7.40
C SER A 192 -0.24 12.38 -7.24
N ASP A 193 0.91 13.04 -7.32
CA ASP A 193 1.03 14.50 -7.20
C ASP A 193 0.31 15.25 -8.34
N LEU A 194 0.13 14.59 -9.49
CA LEU A 194 -0.68 15.14 -10.59
C LEU A 194 -2.17 15.23 -10.23
N LYS A 195 -2.62 14.48 -9.21
CA LYS A 195 -4.00 14.43 -8.72
C LYS A 195 -5.03 14.22 -9.85
N ASP A 196 -4.65 13.44 -10.86
CA ASP A 196 -5.47 13.16 -12.02
C ASP A 196 -6.48 12.03 -11.72
N PRO A 197 -7.80 12.31 -11.66
CA PRO A 197 -8.81 11.28 -11.39
C PRO A 197 -8.87 10.21 -12.48
N SER A 198 -8.40 10.50 -13.70
CA SER A 198 -8.39 9.52 -14.79
C SER A 198 -7.35 8.40 -14.58
N ALA A 199 -6.45 8.54 -13.59
CA ALA A 199 -5.50 7.50 -13.18
C ALA A 199 -6.07 6.49 -12.17
N LEU A 200 -7.32 6.65 -11.70
CA LEU A 200 -7.94 5.76 -10.70
C LEU A 200 -7.94 4.28 -11.11
N ASP A 201 -8.29 3.99 -12.36
CA ASP A 201 -8.28 2.61 -12.88
C ASP A 201 -6.88 1.98 -12.80
N PHE A 202 -5.84 2.79 -13.03
CA PHE A 202 -4.45 2.35 -12.97
C PHE A 202 -4.02 2.09 -11.52
N TYR A 203 -4.29 3.03 -10.59
CA TYR A 203 -3.97 2.81 -9.18
C TYR A 203 -4.70 1.58 -8.62
N ARG A 204 -5.97 1.39 -8.99
CA ARG A 204 -6.74 0.20 -8.63
C ARG A 204 -6.06 -1.08 -9.12
N PHE A 205 -5.65 -1.09 -10.38
CA PHE A 205 -4.99 -2.25 -11.00
C PHE A 205 -3.72 -2.64 -10.23
N VAL A 206 -2.89 -1.66 -9.88
CA VAL A 206 -1.64 -1.90 -9.16
C VAL A 206 -1.91 -2.32 -7.72
N TYR A 207 -2.79 -1.62 -7.01
CA TYR A 207 -3.06 -1.88 -5.60
C TYR A 207 -3.58 -3.30 -5.32
N ILE A 208 -4.41 -3.85 -6.20
CA ILE A 208 -4.95 -5.21 -6.02
C ILE A 208 -4.02 -6.32 -6.54
N ASN A 209 -2.82 -5.97 -7.04
CA ASN A 209 -1.85 -6.93 -7.54
C ASN A 209 -0.91 -7.40 -6.41
N TYR A 210 -1.33 -8.42 -5.67
CA TYR A 210 -0.59 -8.96 -4.51
C TYR A 210 0.77 -9.62 -4.83
N GLN A 211 1.11 -9.83 -6.11
CA GLN A 211 2.41 -10.40 -6.50
C GLN A 211 3.46 -9.35 -6.82
N ASP A 212 3.07 -8.08 -6.93
CA ASP A 212 4.02 -7.00 -7.07
C ASP A 212 4.63 -6.63 -5.71
N ASN A 213 5.63 -5.75 -5.72
CA ASN A 213 6.28 -5.31 -4.51
C ASN A 213 5.28 -4.53 -3.62
N PRO A 214 5.10 -4.92 -2.34
CA PRO A 214 4.15 -4.27 -1.45
C PRO A 214 4.33 -2.76 -1.31
N ALA A 215 5.56 -2.25 -1.46
CA ALA A 215 5.80 -0.80 -1.42
C ALA A 215 5.14 -0.07 -2.60
N VAL A 216 5.15 -0.64 -3.80
CA VAL A 216 4.49 -0.04 -4.98
C VAL A 216 2.97 -0.06 -4.81
N CYS A 217 2.42 -1.16 -4.29
CA CYS A 217 1.01 -1.27 -3.95
C CYS A 217 0.61 -0.27 -2.86
N GLY A 218 1.45 -0.08 -1.85
CA GLY A 218 1.24 0.92 -0.80
C GLY A 218 1.16 2.35 -1.35
N GLU A 219 2.06 2.73 -2.26
CA GLU A 219 2.00 4.04 -2.93
C GLU A 219 0.73 4.19 -3.78
N ALA A 220 0.28 3.13 -4.46
CA ALA A 220 -0.99 3.15 -5.18
C ALA A 220 -2.19 3.33 -4.23
N ALA A 221 -2.15 2.73 -3.03
CA ALA A 221 -3.18 2.93 -2.00
C ALA A 221 -3.26 4.40 -1.57
N LEU A 222 -2.11 5.04 -1.32
CA LEU A 222 -2.04 6.46 -0.98
C LEU A 222 -2.59 7.33 -2.11
N ALA A 223 -2.24 7.04 -3.36
CA ALA A 223 -2.75 7.76 -4.52
C ALA A 223 -4.28 7.67 -4.65
N ILE A 224 -4.86 6.49 -4.39
CA ILE A 224 -6.32 6.32 -4.31
C ILE A 224 -6.90 7.22 -3.23
N GLY A 225 -6.30 7.25 -2.04
CA GLY A 225 -6.75 8.09 -0.94
C GLY A 225 -6.70 9.58 -1.27
N VAL A 226 -5.64 10.06 -1.93
CA VAL A 226 -5.48 11.47 -2.33
C VAL A 226 -6.61 11.92 -3.26
N LEU A 227 -7.11 11.01 -4.09
CA LEU A 227 -8.22 11.29 -5.00
C LEU A 227 -9.61 11.20 -4.33
N GLN A 228 -9.69 10.67 -3.11
CA GLN A 228 -10.89 10.63 -2.26
C GLN A 228 -12.15 10.05 -2.92
N ASP A 229 -12.01 9.12 -3.89
CA ASP A 229 -13.15 8.40 -4.45
C ASP A 229 -13.69 7.40 -3.41
N VAL A 230 -14.87 7.69 -2.86
CA VAL A 230 -15.51 6.90 -1.79
C VAL A 230 -15.81 5.45 -2.20
N SER A 231 -15.91 5.16 -3.50
CA SER A 231 -16.11 3.79 -4.00
C SER A 231 -14.93 2.86 -3.69
N PHE A 232 -13.76 3.42 -3.34
CA PHE A 232 -12.58 2.65 -2.97
C PHE A 232 -12.50 2.29 -1.50
N ILE A 233 -13.33 2.87 -0.62
CA ILE A 233 -13.31 2.59 0.82
C ILE A 233 -13.39 1.06 1.11
N PRO A 234 -14.28 0.26 0.49
CA PRO A 234 -14.32 -1.19 0.71
C PRO A 234 -13.03 -1.91 0.30
N THR A 235 -12.33 -1.39 -0.72
CA THR A 235 -11.08 -1.98 -1.22
C THR A 235 -9.89 -1.62 -0.33
N LEU A 236 -9.82 -0.38 0.17
CA LEU A 236 -8.83 0.04 1.16
C LEU A 236 -9.06 -0.66 2.51
N MET A 237 -10.32 -0.87 2.92
CA MET A 237 -10.66 -1.56 4.16
C MET A 237 -10.16 -3.01 4.19
N ARG A 238 -10.17 -3.70 3.04
CA ARG A 238 -9.52 -5.02 2.92
C ARG A 238 -8.01 -4.93 3.13
N GLY A 239 -7.37 -3.87 2.66
CA GLY A 239 -5.94 -3.63 2.87
C GLY A 239 -5.58 -3.38 4.33
N VAL A 240 -6.45 -2.73 5.11
CA VAL A 240 -6.26 -2.56 6.57
C VAL A 240 -6.23 -3.91 7.31
N LEU A 241 -6.72 -4.98 6.69
CA LEU A 241 -6.68 -6.34 7.22
C LEU A 241 -5.57 -7.21 6.58
N ASP A 242 -4.76 -6.65 5.70
CA ASP A 242 -3.71 -7.38 5.00
C ASP A 242 -2.61 -7.84 5.99
N PRO A 243 -2.11 -9.08 5.86
CA PRO A 243 -1.00 -9.55 6.70
C PRO A 243 0.28 -8.73 6.52
N GLU A 244 0.53 -8.21 5.32
CA GLU A 244 1.72 -7.41 5.01
C GLU A 244 1.53 -5.97 5.50
N GLU A 245 2.41 -5.55 6.43
CA GLU A 245 2.35 -4.22 7.02
C GLU A 245 2.53 -3.11 5.97
N LYS A 246 3.35 -3.37 4.96
CA LYS A 246 3.57 -2.45 3.82
C LYS A 246 2.33 -2.20 2.97
N ILE A 247 1.30 -3.05 3.08
CA ILE A 247 -0.04 -2.79 2.52
C ILE A 247 -0.94 -2.17 3.58
N ARG A 248 -0.92 -2.75 4.78
CA ARG A 248 -1.83 -2.40 5.88
C ARG A 248 -1.76 -0.92 6.27
N VAL A 249 -0.55 -0.39 6.49
CA VAL A 249 -0.34 1.00 6.95
C VAL A 249 -0.70 2.01 5.85
N PRO A 250 -0.23 1.89 4.60
CA PRO A 250 -0.66 2.80 3.53
C PRO A 250 -2.17 2.78 3.27
N SER A 251 -2.84 1.63 3.38
CA SER A 251 -4.30 1.56 3.24
C SER A 251 -5.04 2.31 4.35
N ALA A 252 -4.58 2.19 5.60
CA ALA A 252 -5.11 2.98 6.71
C ALA A 252 -4.80 4.49 6.54
N ARG A 253 -3.60 4.83 6.04
CA ARG A 253 -3.22 6.22 5.75
C ARG A 253 -4.09 6.81 4.64
N ALA A 254 -4.36 6.05 3.58
CA ALA A 254 -5.28 6.45 2.52
C ALA A 254 -6.69 6.69 3.07
N LEU A 255 -7.19 5.81 3.96
CA LEU A 255 -8.48 5.97 4.63
C LEU A 255 -8.54 7.22 5.53
N SER A 256 -7.40 7.69 6.05
CA SER A 256 -7.33 8.93 6.83
C SER A 256 -7.65 10.20 6.03
N PHE A 257 -7.59 10.12 4.70
CA PHE A 257 -7.97 11.23 3.84
C PHE A 257 -9.48 11.31 3.61
N TYR A 258 -10.26 10.28 3.97
CA TYR A 258 -11.71 10.30 3.82
C TYR A 258 -12.40 10.88 5.06
N GLN A 259 -13.65 11.31 4.91
CA GLN A 259 -14.45 11.72 6.06
C GLN A 259 -14.75 10.52 6.96
N GLU A 260 -14.81 10.77 8.28
CA GLU A 260 -15.17 9.74 9.26
C GLU A 260 -16.54 9.13 8.96
N ALA A 261 -17.51 9.93 8.49
CA ALA A 261 -18.85 9.48 8.16
C ALA A 261 -18.86 8.34 7.11
N ASP A 262 -17.91 8.36 6.17
CA ASP A 262 -17.81 7.36 5.11
C ASP A 262 -17.07 6.10 5.55
N THR A 263 -16.18 6.20 6.54
CA THR A 263 -15.27 5.12 6.94
C THR A 263 -15.65 4.44 8.26
N ALA A 264 -16.42 5.11 9.13
CA ALA A 264 -16.78 4.62 10.46
C ALA A 264 -17.53 3.29 10.42
N LYS A 265 -18.59 3.20 9.60
CA LYS A 265 -19.36 1.97 9.46
C LYS A 265 -18.54 0.83 8.83
N PRO A 266 -17.87 1.03 7.67
CA PRO A 266 -16.99 0.01 7.10
C PRO A 266 -15.92 -0.51 8.06
N LEU A 267 -15.28 0.37 8.85
CA LEU A 267 -14.28 -0.04 9.83
C LEU A 267 -14.93 -0.83 10.98
N SER A 268 -16.05 -0.36 11.52
CA SER A 268 -16.78 -1.07 12.57
C SER A 268 -17.22 -2.47 12.11
N ASP A 269 -17.79 -2.58 10.91
CA ASP A 269 -18.24 -3.84 10.32
C ASP A 269 -17.07 -4.80 10.05
N ALA A 270 -15.87 -4.28 9.75
CA ALA A 270 -14.66 -5.08 9.62
C ALA A 270 -14.19 -5.61 10.99
N LEU A 271 -14.14 -4.75 12.00
CA LEU A 271 -13.65 -5.07 13.35
C LEU A 271 -14.51 -6.12 14.06
N THR A 272 -15.84 -6.11 13.87
CA THR A 272 -16.76 -7.09 14.50
C THR A 272 -16.50 -8.54 14.08
N LYS A 273 -15.78 -8.76 12.98
CA LYS A 273 -15.45 -10.09 12.45
C LYS A 273 -14.10 -10.62 12.94
N LEU A 274 -13.39 -9.84 13.75
CA LEU A 274 -12.02 -10.12 14.18
C LEU A 274 -11.98 -10.50 15.65
N ASP A 275 -11.03 -11.37 16.02
CA ASP A 275 -10.66 -11.58 17.41
C ASP A 275 -9.85 -10.39 17.96
N ALA A 276 -9.67 -10.34 19.28
CA ALA A 276 -8.98 -9.25 19.97
C ALA A 276 -7.52 -9.04 19.50
N ILE A 277 -6.81 -10.11 19.11
CA ILE A 277 -5.42 -10.00 18.63
C ILE A 277 -5.39 -9.27 17.29
N ARG A 278 -6.31 -9.62 16.38
CA ARG A 278 -6.46 -8.98 15.08
C ARG A 278 -6.98 -7.55 15.21
N VAL A 279 -7.91 -7.28 16.11
CA VAL A 279 -8.35 -5.92 16.43
C VAL A 279 -7.17 -5.07 16.92
N ALA A 280 -6.34 -5.58 17.84
CA ALA A 280 -5.15 -4.86 18.29
C ALA A 280 -4.18 -4.56 17.13
N ALA A 281 -4.00 -5.47 16.18
CA ALA A 281 -3.19 -5.22 14.98
C ALA A 281 -3.76 -4.07 14.12
N VAL A 282 -5.09 -4.01 13.95
CA VAL A 282 -5.76 -2.89 13.27
C VAL A 282 -5.56 -1.58 14.03
N VAL A 283 -5.69 -1.57 15.35
CA VAL A 283 -5.47 -0.37 16.17
C VAL A 283 -4.02 0.14 16.05
N ARG A 284 -3.01 -0.74 16.03
CA ARG A 284 -1.61 -0.35 15.74
C ARG A 284 -1.44 0.24 14.35
N THR A 285 -2.18 -0.30 13.38
CA THR A 285 -2.16 0.21 12.00
C THR A 285 -2.77 1.61 11.92
N ILE A 286 -3.90 1.83 12.60
CA ILE A 286 -4.55 3.15 12.73
C ILE A 286 -3.56 4.16 13.32
N ALA A 287 -2.86 3.78 14.39
CA ALA A 287 -1.82 4.58 15.02
C ALA A 287 -0.67 4.94 14.07
N ALA A 288 -0.08 3.92 13.42
CA ALA A 288 1.06 4.09 12.52
C ALA A 288 0.71 4.93 11.28
N ALA A 289 -0.56 4.88 10.85
CA ALA A 289 -1.08 5.69 9.75
C ALA A 289 -1.50 7.11 10.17
N ASP A 290 -1.48 7.44 11.48
CA ASP A 290 -2.06 8.69 12.01
C ASP A 290 -3.51 8.90 11.53
N TRP A 291 -4.26 7.80 11.41
CA TRP A 291 -5.69 7.82 11.12
C TRP A 291 -6.47 7.99 12.43
N LYS A 292 -7.44 8.90 12.46
CA LYS A 292 -8.19 9.26 13.67
C LYS A 292 -9.69 8.97 13.55
N PRO A 293 -10.11 7.69 13.47
CA PRO A 293 -11.53 7.31 13.43
C PRO A 293 -12.15 7.36 14.84
N VAL A 294 -12.38 8.58 15.34
CA VAL A 294 -12.82 8.89 16.72
C VAL A 294 -13.99 8.04 17.19
N SER A 295 -15.06 7.92 16.42
CA SER A 295 -16.25 7.12 16.70
C SER A 295 -15.91 5.64 16.92
N THR A 296 -15.01 5.08 16.11
CA THR A 296 -14.54 3.70 16.29
C THR A 296 -13.65 3.57 17.52
N LEU A 297 -12.75 4.53 17.75
CA LEU A 297 -11.89 4.55 18.93
C LEU A 297 -12.71 4.67 20.23
N LEU A 298 -13.78 5.47 20.24
CA LEU A 298 -14.72 5.58 21.36
C LEU A 298 -15.42 4.25 21.67
N ASN A 299 -15.78 3.48 20.64
CA ASN A 299 -16.36 2.14 20.81
C ASN A 299 -15.30 1.14 21.31
N LEU A 300 -14.11 1.14 20.72
CA LEU A 300 -13.02 0.24 21.11
C LEU A 300 -12.49 0.53 22.52
N ALA A 301 -12.54 1.78 22.98
CA ALA A 301 -12.22 2.16 24.35
C ALA A 301 -13.22 1.61 25.38
N GLN A 302 -14.27 0.90 24.95
CA GLN A 302 -15.24 0.17 25.77
C GLN A 302 -15.22 -1.34 25.48
N ALA A 303 -14.21 -1.83 24.74
CA ALA A 303 -14.07 -3.25 24.44
C ALA A 303 -13.84 -4.11 25.70
N THR A 304 -14.16 -5.39 25.60
CA THR A 304 -13.96 -6.36 26.69
C THR A 304 -12.50 -6.73 26.89
N ASP A 305 -11.72 -6.75 25.81
CA ASP A 305 -10.28 -7.00 25.85
C ASP A 305 -9.52 -5.77 26.36
N VAL A 306 -8.75 -5.96 27.43
CA VAL A 306 -8.05 -4.88 28.14
C VAL A 306 -6.96 -4.23 27.27
N ASN A 307 -6.30 -5.00 26.41
CA ASN A 307 -5.26 -4.47 25.54
C ASN A 307 -5.86 -3.57 24.46
N VAL A 308 -6.89 -4.06 23.76
CA VAL A 308 -7.63 -3.26 22.75
C VAL A 308 -8.19 -1.98 23.39
N MET A 309 -8.79 -2.11 24.57
CA MET A 309 -9.37 -1.00 25.30
C MET A 309 -8.34 0.09 25.63
N ASN A 310 -7.20 -0.27 26.22
CA ASN A 310 -6.17 0.70 26.59
C ASN A 310 -5.48 1.32 25.36
N MET A 311 -5.27 0.56 24.28
CA MET A 311 -4.74 1.11 23.04
C MET A 311 -5.69 2.14 22.40
N ALA A 312 -7.00 1.91 22.48
CA ALA A 312 -7.98 2.88 22.01
C ALA A 312 -8.00 4.15 22.88
N VAL A 313 -7.87 4.01 24.21
CA VAL A 313 -7.76 5.16 25.14
C VAL A 313 -6.52 6.01 24.83
N GLU A 314 -5.38 5.38 24.59
CA GLU A 314 -4.14 6.07 24.18
C GLU A 314 -4.37 6.88 22.90
N LEU A 315 -4.90 6.23 21.85
CA LEU A 315 -5.15 6.91 20.58
C LEU A 315 -6.17 8.03 20.68
N LEU A 316 -7.20 7.91 21.52
CA LEU A 316 -8.17 8.98 21.75
C LEU A 316 -7.48 10.28 22.19
N GLY A 317 -6.42 10.22 22.99
CA GLY A 317 -5.62 11.38 23.38
C GLY A 317 -5.02 12.12 22.18
N THR A 318 -4.51 11.37 21.19
CA THR A 318 -3.89 11.94 19.98
C THR A 318 -4.88 12.58 19.00
N THR A 319 -6.19 12.30 19.16
CA THR A 319 -7.22 12.79 18.23
C THR A 319 -7.44 14.28 18.32
N ARG A 320 -7.27 14.85 19.53
CA ARG A 320 -7.67 16.23 19.88
C ARG A 320 -9.15 16.54 19.58
N ASP A 321 -9.98 15.51 19.50
CA ASP A 321 -11.41 15.65 19.29
C ASP A 321 -12.11 15.91 20.65
N PRO A 322 -12.97 16.93 20.78
CA PRO A 322 -13.68 17.19 22.03
C PRO A 322 -14.49 16.00 22.56
N ARG A 323 -15.04 15.16 21.67
CA ARG A 323 -15.77 13.93 22.03
C ARG A 323 -14.85 12.92 22.71
N ALA A 324 -13.60 12.83 22.25
CA ALA A 324 -12.60 11.97 22.86
C ALA A 324 -12.27 12.45 24.28
N VAL A 325 -12.09 13.76 24.47
CA VAL A 325 -11.82 14.37 25.78
C VAL A 325 -12.99 14.15 26.74
N ASP A 326 -14.24 14.36 26.31
CA ASP A 326 -15.43 14.10 27.13
C ASP A 326 -15.46 12.66 27.63
N GLN A 327 -15.07 11.71 26.78
CA GLN A 327 -15.02 10.30 27.14
C GLN A 327 -13.84 9.96 28.05
N LEU A 328 -12.66 10.54 27.81
CA LEU A 328 -11.49 10.37 28.66
C LEU A 328 -11.72 10.92 30.07
N LEU A 329 -12.42 12.05 30.20
CA LEU A 329 -12.83 12.61 31.50
C LEU A 329 -13.76 11.67 32.26
N LYS A 330 -14.76 11.08 31.57
CA LYS A 330 -15.62 10.04 32.17
C LYS A 330 -14.83 8.80 32.61
N PHE A 331 -13.85 8.37 31.82
CA PHE A 331 -12.98 7.26 32.19
C PHE A 331 -12.08 7.61 33.38
N LEU A 332 -11.67 8.86 33.54
CA LEU A 332 -10.89 9.28 34.71
C LEU A 332 -11.70 9.14 36.01
N GLU A 333 -13.00 9.47 35.96
CA GLU A 333 -13.92 9.29 37.09
C GLU A 333 -14.23 7.82 37.38
N VAL A 334 -14.50 7.04 36.33
CA VAL A 334 -14.82 5.60 36.42
C VAL A 334 -13.93 4.79 35.48
N PRO A 335 -12.70 4.44 35.90
CA PRO A 335 -11.74 3.76 35.03
C PRO A 335 -12.16 2.35 34.62
N GLY A 336 -12.84 1.62 35.51
CA GLY A 336 -13.14 0.21 35.33
C GLY A 336 -11.87 -0.62 35.23
N LYS A 337 -11.70 -1.37 34.13
CA LYS A 337 -10.50 -2.18 33.85
C LYS A 337 -9.37 -1.40 33.13
N ARG A 338 -9.59 -0.12 32.82
CA ARG A 338 -8.61 0.70 32.10
C ARG A 338 -7.43 1.04 33.00
N ASP A 339 -6.25 1.17 32.41
CA ASP A 339 -5.12 1.71 33.14
C ASP A 339 -5.31 3.23 33.32
N VAL A 340 -5.41 3.67 34.57
CA VAL A 340 -5.54 5.08 34.94
C VAL A 340 -4.37 5.89 34.40
N ARG A 341 -3.17 5.32 34.31
CA ARG A 341 -2.00 5.99 33.72
C ARG A 341 -2.24 6.33 32.25
N THR A 342 -2.79 5.40 31.48
CA THR A 342 -3.11 5.62 30.06
C THR A 342 -4.15 6.72 29.90
N ILE A 343 -5.17 6.78 30.76
CA ILE A 343 -6.18 7.86 30.74
C ILE A 343 -5.53 9.22 31.02
N ILE A 344 -4.69 9.32 32.04
CA ILE A 344 -3.97 10.56 32.41
C ILE A 344 -3.08 11.03 31.25
N LEU A 345 -2.30 10.12 30.66
CA LEU A 345 -1.43 10.45 29.53
C LEU A 345 -2.25 10.91 28.32
N ALA A 346 -3.33 10.20 27.97
CA ALA A 346 -4.21 10.56 26.87
C ALA A 346 -4.86 11.94 27.07
N LEU A 347 -5.30 12.27 28.30
CA LEU A 347 -5.80 13.60 28.63
C LEU A 347 -4.73 14.67 28.46
N GLY A 348 -3.48 14.39 28.86
CA GLY A 348 -2.34 15.27 28.60
C GLY A 348 -2.07 15.50 27.11
N GLU A 349 -2.04 14.43 26.32
CA GLU A 349 -1.78 14.46 24.87
C GLU A 349 -2.89 15.15 24.07
N SER A 350 -4.13 15.11 24.58
CA SER A 350 -5.25 15.85 24.00
C SER A 350 -5.01 17.36 23.94
N ARG A 351 -4.17 17.88 24.85
CA ARG A 351 -3.91 19.30 25.07
C ARG A 351 -5.18 20.13 25.36
N ASP A 352 -6.26 19.49 25.77
CA ASP A 352 -7.50 20.16 26.14
C ASP A 352 -7.45 20.60 27.61
N THR A 353 -7.56 21.90 27.85
CA THR A 353 -7.47 22.50 29.18
C THR A 353 -8.57 22.04 30.13
N ARG A 354 -9.67 21.46 29.63
CA ARG A 354 -10.72 20.84 30.46
C ARG A 354 -10.18 19.68 31.30
N ALA A 355 -9.08 19.07 30.89
CA ALA A 355 -8.39 18.03 31.66
C ALA A 355 -7.68 18.56 32.92
N MET A 356 -7.43 19.87 33.02
CA MET A 356 -6.60 20.42 34.10
C MET A 356 -7.22 20.22 35.49
N GLU A 357 -8.46 20.66 35.70
CA GLU A 357 -9.10 20.55 37.02
C GLU A 357 -9.20 19.09 37.51
N PRO A 358 -9.69 18.12 36.69
CA PRO A 358 -9.74 16.72 37.11
C PRO A 358 -8.36 16.13 37.44
N LEU A 359 -7.33 16.50 36.69
CA LEU A 359 -5.96 16.04 36.96
C LEU A 359 -5.37 16.68 38.22
N LEU A 360 -5.66 17.96 38.50
CA LEU A 360 -5.26 18.63 39.74
C LEU A 360 -5.91 17.97 40.96
N VAL A 361 -7.17 17.56 40.87
CA VAL A 361 -7.86 16.84 41.95
C VAL A 361 -7.12 15.54 42.29
N ILE A 362 -6.70 14.76 41.29
CA ILE A 362 -5.90 13.54 41.52
C ILE A 362 -4.54 13.92 42.09
N ALA A 363 -3.85 14.89 41.49
CA ALA A 363 -2.49 15.26 41.86
C ALA A 363 -2.37 15.83 43.28
N ASN A 364 -3.43 16.44 43.82
CA ASN A 364 -3.45 16.99 45.17
C ASN A 364 -3.87 15.95 46.24
N ASP A 365 -4.41 14.81 45.84
CA ASP A 365 -4.71 13.69 46.74
C ASP A 365 -3.55 12.69 46.74
N ALA A 366 -2.82 12.64 47.86
CA ALA A 366 -1.64 11.79 48.01
C ALA A 366 -1.94 10.29 47.86
N VAL A 367 -3.15 9.85 48.19
CA VAL A 367 -3.57 8.46 48.07
C VAL A 367 -3.89 8.14 46.62
N ARG A 368 -4.66 9.00 45.94
CA ARG A 368 -5.05 8.79 44.54
C ARG A 368 -3.89 8.93 43.57
N ARG A 369 -2.94 9.83 43.80
CA ARG A 369 -1.79 10.04 42.91
C ARG A 369 -0.71 8.97 42.99
N LYS A 370 -0.73 8.12 44.04
CA LYS A 370 0.35 7.17 44.32
C LYS A 370 0.60 6.24 43.12
N GLY A 371 1.81 6.29 42.56
CA GLY A 371 2.21 5.51 41.38
C GLY A 371 1.72 6.07 40.04
N LEU A 372 1.17 7.29 40.03
CA LEU A 372 0.72 8.06 38.86
C LEU A 372 1.53 9.35 38.68
N GLU A 373 2.51 9.64 39.54
CA GLU A 373 3.23 10.91 39.61
C GLU A 373 3.91 11.23 38.27
N GLY A 374 4.60 10.25 37.69
CA GLY A 374 5.23 10.41 36.37
C GLY A 374 4.23 10.69 35.24
N ALA A 375 3.04 10.06 35.28
CA ALA A 375 2.00 10.27 34.28
C ALA A 375 1.36 11.66 34.43
N LEU A 376 1.07 12.08 35.67
CA LEU A 376 0.56 13.42 35.99
C LEU A 376 1.54 14.51 35.57
N GLY A 377 2.84 14.33 35.86
CA GLY A 377 3.90 15.24 35.43
C GLY A 377 3.94 15.41 33.91
N THR A 378 3.98 14.29 33.17
CA THR A 378 3.92 14.32 31.70
C THR A 378 2.65 14.99 31.19
N ALA A 379 1.48 14.66 31.77
CA ALA A 379 0.20 15.23 31.34
C ALA A 379 0.15 16.75 31.56
N PHE A 380 0.60 17.23 32.72
CA PHE A 380 0.69 18.67 33.00
C PHE A 380 1.64 19.38 32.03
N ALA A 381 2.82 18.81 31.77
CA ALA A 381 3.76 19.38 30.81
C ALA A 381 3.20 19.43 29.37
N SER A 382 2.46 18.40 28.96
CA SER A 382 1.78 18.36 27.65
C SER A 382 0.65 19.38 27.54
N LEU A 383 -0.09 19.61 28.63
CA LEU A 383 -1.15 20.64 28.70
C LEU A 383 -0.58 22.06 28.73
N GLY A 384 0.63 22.24 29.27
CA GLY A 384 1.33 23.52 29.32
C GLY A 384 0.74 24.54 30.30
N ASP A 385 -0.14 24.11 31.20
CA ASP A 385 -0.74 24.97 32.21
C ASP A 385 0.16 25.08 33.45
N LYS A 386 0.52 26.32 33.82
CA LYS A 386 1.39 26.62 34.97
C LYS A 386 0.86 26.07 36.29
N ARG A 387 -0.45 25.85 36.42
CA ARG A 387 -1.06 25.29 37.62
C ARG A 387 -0.54 23.88 37.94
N GLY A 388 -0.07 23.14 36.93
CA GLY A 388 0.58 21.83 37.12
C GLY A 388 1.93 21.88 37.86
N ALA A 389 2.59 23.05 37.93
CA ALA A 389 3.91 23.18 38.55
C ALA A 389 3.89 22.94 40.07
N ALA A 390 2.86 23.44 40.78
CA ALA A 390 2.77 23.28 42.23
C ALA A 390 2.58 21.81 42.65
N PRO A 391 1.66 21.03 42.06
CA PRO A 391 1.57 19.59 42.34
C PRO A 391 2.87 18.82 42.01
N ILE A 392 3.57 19.17 40.92
CA ILE A 392 4.87 18.56 40.58
C ILE A 392 5.90 18.83 41.68
N ALA A 393 5.97 20.06 42.20
CA ALA A 393 6.87 20.41 43.29
C ALA A 393 6.56 19.61 44.56
N GLU A 394 5.30 19.34 44.87
CA GLU A 394 4.92 18.47 46.00
C GLU A 394 5.28 17.00 45.75
N MET A 395 5.07 16.49 44.52
CA MET A 395 5.44 15.11 44.15
C MET A 395 6.95 14.88 44.30
N LEU A 396 7.78 15.85 43.93
CA LEU A 396 9.25 15.79 44.04
C LEU A 396 9.76 15.68 45.49
N LYS A 397 8.95 16.02 46.50
CA LYS A 397 9.31 15.87 47.93
C LYS A 397 9.11 14.46 48.46
N THR A 398 8.50 13.56 47.68
CA THR A 398 8.20 12.19 48.09
C THR A 398 9.25 11.20 47.57
N PRO A 399 9.38 10.00 48.17
CA PRO A 399 10.25 8.96 47.64
C PRO A 399 9.81 8.53 46.23
N LEU A 400 10.69 8.70 45.24
CA LEU A 400 10.44 8.41 43.83
C LEU A 400 11.53 7.48 43.27
N THR A 401 11.20 6.70 42.24
CA THR A 401 12.24 6.05 41.44
C THR A 401 13.04 7.11 40.68
N ARG A 402 14.28 6.78 40.29
CA ARG A 402 15.12 7.70 39.51
C ARG A 402 14.43 8.18 38.22
N SER A 403 13.78 7.24 37.53
CA SER A 403 13.03 7.54 36.30
C SER A 403 11.85 8.48 36.51
N GLU A 404 11.11 8.34 37.62
CA GLU A 404 10.00 9.24 37.94
C GLU A 404 10.49 10.63 38.33
N PHE A 405 11.55 10.71 39.13
CA PHE A 405 12.18 11.97 39.49
C PHE A 405 12.64 12.73 38.24
N ASP A 406 13.39 12.07 37.34
CA ASP A 406 13.89 12.70 36.11
C ASP A 406 12.73 13.17 35.21
N ARG A 407 11.64 12.40 35.11
CA ARG A 407 10.43 12.79 34.37
C ARG A 407 9.74 14.02 34.96
N LEU A 408 9.56 14.06 36.28
CA LEU A 408 8.94 15.19 36.98
C LEU A 408 9.77 16.47 36.88
N VAL A 409 11.10 16.36 36.98
CA VAL A 409 12.01 17.50 36.78
C VAL A 409 11.92 18.02 35.34
N ALA A 410 11.92 17.13 34.35
CA ALA A 410 11.76 17.52 32.95
C ALA A 410 10.40 18.22 32.70
N ALA A 411 9.32 17.70 33.29
CA ALA A 411 7.99 18.31 33.23
C ALA A 411 7.95 19.70 33.88
N SER A 412 8.53 19.85 35.06
CA SER A 412 8.62 21.14 35.77
C SER A 412 9.40 22.19 34.96
N LYS A 413 10.51 21.78 34.35
CA LYS A 413 11.30 22.65 33.46
C LYS A 413 10.48 23.08 32.24
N THR A 414 9.78 22.15 31.61
CA THR A 414 8.94 22.43 30.44
C THR A 414 7.88 23.50 30.75
N LEU A 415 7.20 23.38 31.89
CA LEU A 415 6.22 24.38 32.35
C LEU A 415 6.84 25.76 32.65
N SER A 416 8.08 25.77 33.18
CA SER A 416 8.81 27.00 33.47
C SER A 416 9.23 27.72 32.18
N ASP A 417 9.76 26.97 31.20
CA ASP A 417 10.23 27.49 29.92
C ASP A 417 9.05 28.03 29.06
N GLN A 418 7.94 27.29 29.00
CA GLN A 418 6.70 27.76 28.35
C GLN A 418 6.14 29.01 29.04
N GLY A 419 6.30 29.09 30.36
CA GLY A 419 5.88 30.24 31.14
C GLY A 419 6.67 31.52 30.90
N ALA A 420 7.94 31.40 30.52
CA ALA A 420 8.81 32.51 30.14
C ALA A 420 8.60 32.96 28.69
N ALA A 421 8.25 32.03 27.79
CA ALA A 421 7.94 32.34 26.39
C ALA A 421 6.63 33.15 26.24
N ALA A 422 5.62 32.87 27.06
CA ALA A 422 4.36 33.62 27.08
C ALA A 422 4.43 35.01 27.75
N ALA A 423 5.58 35.37 28.34
CA ALA A 423 5.79 36.62 29.09
C ALA A 423 6.66 37.65 28.35
N LYS A 424 7.06 37.39 27.09
CA LYS A 424 7.63 38.41 26.20
C LYS A 424 6.48 39.14 25.48
N PRO A 425 6.44 40.49 25.54
CA PRO A 425 5.36 41.30 24.96
C PRO A 425 5.30 41.21 23.43
#